data_AF-A0A5P8N555-F1
#
_entry.id   AF-A0A5P8N555-F1
#
_cell.length_a   1.000
_cell.length_b   1.000
_cell.length_c   1.000
_cell.angle_alpha   90.00
_cell.angle_beta   90.00
_cell.angle_gamma   90.00
#
_symmetry.space_group_name_H-M   'P 1'
#
loop_
_entity.id
_entity.type
_entity.pdbx_description
1 polymer ?
#
loop_
_entity_poly.entity_id
_entity_poly.type
_entity_poly.pdbx_seq_one_letter_code
_entity_poly.pdbx_strand_id
1 'polypeptide(L)'
;GNDLYMEMKESKVINEQNISESKVALVYGQMNEPPGARMRVGLTALTMAEYFRDVNKQDVLLFIDNIFRFVQAGSEVSALSGRMPSAVGYQPTLGTEMGSLQERITSTKEGSITSIQAVYVPADDLTDPAPATTFAHLDATTVLSRGLAAKG
;
A
#
# COMPACT_ATOMS: atom_id res chain seq x y z
N GLY A 1 -12.74 -3.41 5.59
CA GLY A 1 -12.14 -3.01 6.88
C GLY A 1 -12.70 -3.86 8.00
N ASN A 2 -13.98 -3.69 8.35
CA ASN A 2 -14.60 -4.44 9.44
C ASN A 2 -14.56 -5.97 9.22
N ASP A 3 -14.88 -6.43 8.01
CA ASP A 3 -14.93 -7.88 7.74
C ASP A 3 -13.56 -8.55 7.89
N LEU A 4 -12.49 -7.91 7.38
CA LEU A 4 -11.11 -8.37 7.56
C LEU A 4 -10.72 -8.44 9.04
N TYR A 5 -11.13 -7.45 9.84
CA TYR A 5 -10.86 -7.47 11.28
C TYR A 5 -11.57 -8.63 11.97
N MET A 6 -12.83 -8.90 11.62
CA MET A 6 -13.58 -10.03 12.17
C MET A 6 -12.97 -11.38 11.74
N GLU A 7 -12.59 -11.52 10.46
CA GLU A 7 -11.94 -12.73 9.95
C GLU A 7 -10.58 -12.98 10.64
N MET A 8 -9.79 -11.93 10.87
CA MET A 8 -8.53 -12.03 11.61
C MET A 8 -8.71 -12.41 13.08
N LYS A 9 -9.82 -12.01 13.69
CA LYS A 9 -10.20 -12.46 15.04
C LYS A 9 -10.64 -13.92 15.04
N GLU A 10 -11.49 -14.33 14.11
CA GLU A 10 -11.99 -15.71 13.99
C GLU A 10 -10.86 -16.70 13.72
N SER A 11 -9.90 -16.30 12.88
CA SER A 11 -8.68 -17.07 12.57
C SER A 11 -7.59 -17.00 13.66
N LYS A 12 -7.83 -16.26 14.75
CA LYS A 12 -6.90 -16.05 15.89
C LYS A 12 -5.56 -15.42 15.53
N VAL A 13 -5.51 -14.70 14.40
CA VAL A 13 -4.37 -13.83 14.06
C VAL A 13 -4.35 -12.61 15.00
N ILE A 14 -5.54 -12.12 15.34
CA ILE A 14 -5.78 -11.14 16.40
C ILE A 14 -6.33 -11.89 17.62
N ASN A 15 -5.60 -11.82 18.73
CA ASN A 15 -6.03 -12.39 20.00
C ASN A 15 -6.70 -11.30 20.85
N GLU A 16 -8.03 -11.33 20.94
CA GLU A 16 -8.79 -10.33 21.71
C GLU A 16 -8.58 -10.45 23.22
N GLN A 17 -8.30 -11.65 23.71
CA GLN A 17 -8.07 -11.88 25.13
C GLN A 17 -6.67 -11.43 25.55
N ASN A 18 -5.70 -11.50 24.64
CA ASN A 18 -4.35 -11.01 24.84
C ASN A 18 -3.80 -10.30 23.60
N ILE A 19 -4.01 -8.98 23.53
CA ILE A 19 -3.58 -8.16 22.39
C ILE A 19 -2.06 -8.27 22.15
N SER A 20 -1.27 -8.46 23.21
CA SER A 20 0.20 -8.58 23.09
C SER A 20 0.67 -9.82 22.34
N GLU A 21 -0.18 -10.85 22.21
CA GLU A 21 0.10 -12.06 21.42
C GLU A 21 -0.37 -11.94 19.96
N SER A 22 -1.04 -10.84 19.60
CA SER A 22 -1.49 -10.62 18.23
C SER A 22 -0.30 -10.45 17.28
N LYS A 23 -0.39 -11.06 16.10
CA LYS A 23 0.72 -11.09 15.12
C LYS A 23 0.58 -10.05 14.02
N VAL A 24 -0.45 -9.22 14.08
CA VAL A 24 -0.79 -8.26 13.03
C VAL A 24 -1.02 -6.87 13.62
N ALA A 25 -0.56 -5.86 12.90
CA ALA A 25 -0.92 -4.47 13.12
C ALA A 25 -1.78 -4.00 11.94
N LEU A 26 -2.95 -3.44 12.22
CA LEU A 26 -3.87 -2.93 11.22
C LEU A 26 -3.84 -1.42 11.22
N VAL A 27 -3.52 -0.82 10.07
CA VAL A 27 -3.53 0.63 9.86
C VAL A 27 -4.54 0.94 8.76
N TYR A 28 -5.63 1.63 9.12
CA TYR A 28 -6.70 1.95 8.20
C TYR A 28 -6.69 3.42 7.81
N GLY A 29 -6.91 3.68 6.52
CA GLY A 29 -7.18 4.99 5.96
C GLY A 29 -8.40 4.85 5.07
N GLN A 30 -9.57 5.07 5.65
CA GLN A 30 -10.83 4.75 4.98
C GLN A 30 -11.16 5.73 3.84
N MET A 31 -12.03 5.34 2.90
CA MET A 31 -12.37 6.18 1.75
C MET A 31 -13.12 7.48 2.12
N ASN A 32 -13.80 7.49 3.26
CA ASN A 32 -14.46 8.67 3.81
C ASN A 32 -13.47 9.66 4.46
N GLU A 33 -12.20 9.30 4.61
CA GLU A 33 -11.17 10.20 5.12
C GLU A 33 -10.68 11.17 4.05
N PRO A 34 -10.24 12.37 4.46
CA PRO A 34 -9.70 13.36 3.52
C PRO A 34 -8.50 12.80 2.76
N PRO A 35 -8.25 13.28 1.52
CA PRO A 35 -7.17 12.77 0.68
C PRO A 35 -5.78 12.90 1.35
N GLY A 36 -5.57 13.91 2.19
CA GLY A 36 -4.34 14.03 2.97
C GLY A 36 -4.09 12.86 3.92
N ALA A 37 -5.13 12.33 4.57
CA ALA A 37 -5.02 11.16 5.45
C ALA A 37 -4.73 9.89 4.62
N ARG A 38 -5.48 9.69 3.53
CA ARG A 38 -5.28 8.57 2.59
C ARG A 38 -3.89 8.55 1.95
N MET A 39 -3.33 9.71 1.66
CA MET A 39 -1.96 9.84 1.12
C MET A 39 -0.90 9.46 2.16
N ARG A 40 -1.17 9.63 3.46
CA ARG A 40 -0.18 9.39 4.53
C ARG A 40 -0.29 8.04 5.21
N VAL A 41 -1.44 7.39 5.15
CA VAL A 41 -1.68 6.11 5.85
C VAL A 41 -0.66 5.02 5.49
N GLY A 42 -0.28 4.92 4.21
CA GLY A 42 0.74 3.95 3.77
C GLY A 42 2.10 4.20 4.40
N LEU A 43 2.49 5.47 4.58
CA LEU A 43 3.73 5.84 5.26
C LEU A 43 3.66 5.53 6.76
N THR A 44 2.50 5.69 7.40
CA THR A 44 2.30 5.31 8.81
C THR A 44 2.49 3.81 9.00
N ALA A 45 1.87 2.99 8.15
CA ALA A 45 2.03 1.54 8.18
C ALA A 45 3.49 1.14 7.94
N LEU A 46 4.16 1.80 7.00
CA LEU A 46 5.56 1.56 6.71
C LEU A 46 6.48 1.90 7.89
N THR A 47 6.24 3.01 8.60
CA THR A 47 7.02 3.36 9.80
C THR A 47 6.89 2.29 10.89
N MET A 48 5.71 1.69 11.06
CA MET A 48 5.52 0.57 11.99
C MET A 48 6.29 -0.68 11.52
N ALA A 49 6.26 -0.97 10.22
CA ALA A 49 7.02 -2.09 9.64
C ALA A 49 8.54 -1.88 9.76
N GLU A 50 9.03 -0.66 9.56
CA GLU A 50 10.44 -0.31 9.74
C GLU A 50 10.87 -0.46 11.19
N TYR A 51 10.02 -0.12 12.17
CA TYR A 51 10.33 -0.38 13.58
C TYR A 51 10.55 -1.88 13.83
N PHE A 52 9.68 -2.74 13.31
CA PHE A 52 9.84 -4.20 13.43
C PHE A 52 11.09 -4.71 12.70
N ARG A 53 11.42 -4.14 11.54
CA ARG A 53 12.63 -4.47 10.77
C ARG A 53 13.91 -4.02 11.49
N ASP A 54 13.99 -2.76 11.90
CA ASP A 54 15.25 -2.12 12.31
C ASP A 54 15.51 -2.25 13.83
N VAL A 55 14.46 -2.17 14.65
CA VAL A 55 14.59 -2.25 16.11
C VAL A 55 14.42 -3.69 16.59
N ASN A 56 13.36 -4.37 16.13
CA ASN A 56 13.10 -5.75 16.55
C ASN A 56 13.86 -6.80 15.71
N LYS A 57 14.46 -6.39 14.58
CA LYS A 57 15.27 -7.27 13.72
C LYS A 57 14.48 -8.48 13.18
N GLN A 58 13.26 -8.21 12.74
CA GLN A 58 12.32 -9.23 12.27
C GLN A 58 12.07 -9.12 10.78
N ASP A 59 11.67 -10.25 10.18
CA ASP A 59 11.12 -10.29 8.84
C ASP A 59 9.62 -9.95 8.90
N VAL A 60 9.24 -8.86 8.24
CA VAL A 60 7.91 -8.26 8.31
C VAL A 60 7.19 -8.45 6.99
N LEU A 61 5.94 -8.90 7.06
CA LEU A 61 5.05 -8.95 5.90
C LEU A 61 4.16 -7.71 5.90
N LEU A 62 4.31 -6.85 4.88
CA LEU A 62 3.55 -5.62 4.72
C LEU A 62 2.49 -5.78 3.62
N PHE A 63 1.22 -5.63 3.97
CA PHE A 63 0.13 -5.64 3.00
C PHE A 63 -0.35 -4.21 2.72
N ILE A 64 -0.32 -3.79 1.45
CA ILE A 64 -0.83 -2.48 1.01
C ILE A 64 -2.02 -2.71 0.08
N ASP A 65 -3.23 -2.49 0.59
CA ASP A 65 -4.48 -2.51 -0.17
C ASP A 65 -5.15 -1.13 -0.12
N ASN A 66 -5.05 -0.28 -1.14
CA ASN A 66 -4.47 -0.49 -2.47
C ASN A 66 -3.47 0.63 -2.79
N ILE A 67 -2.33 0.31 -3.40
CA ILE A 67 -1.29 1.30 -3.69
C ILE A 67 -1.77 2.38 -4.68
N PHE A 68 -2.72 2.05 -5.56
CA PHE A 68 -3.35 3.03 -6.43
C PHE A 68 -4.11 4.13 -5.65
N ARG A 69 -4.63 3.81 -4.46
CA ARG A 69 -5.33 4.81 -3.62
C ARG A 69 -4.38 5.84 -3.04
N PHE A 70 -3.11 5.49 -2.83
CA PHE A 70 -2.06 6.45 -2.48
C PHE A 70 -1.83 7.44 -3.64
N VAL A 71 -1.75 6.95 -4.88
CA VAL A 71 -1.59 7.79 -6.08
C VAL A 71 -2.81 8.71 -6.28
N GLN A 72 -4.02 8.15 -6.20
CA GLN A 72 -5.26 8.91 -6.34
C GLN A 72 -5.36 10.03 -5.30
N ALA A 73 -5.07 9.72 -4.03
CA ALA A 73 -5.07 10.71 -2.96
C ALA A 73 -4.00 11.81 -3.21
N GLY A 74 -2.81 11.44 -3.70
CA GLY A 74 -1.77 12.39 -4.08
C GLY A 74 -2.21 13.34 -5.21
N SER A 75 -2.92 12.81 -6.21
CA SER A 75 -3.50 13.62 -7.30
C SER A 75 -4.54 14.62 -6.78
N GLU A 76 -5.43 14.18 -5.88
CA GLU A 76 -6.42 15.06 -5.23
C GLU A 76 -5.75 16.16 -4.40
N VAL A 77 -4.75 15.83 -3.59
CA VAL A 77 -3.98 16.81 -2.79
C VAL A 77 -3.23 17.80 -3.68
N SER A 78 -2.64 17.32 -4.78
CA SER A 78 -1.90 18.14 -5.75
C SER A 78 -2.82 19.15 -6.43
N ALA A 79 -4.01 18.73 -6.84
CA ALA A 79 -5.02 19.59 -7.44
C ALA A 79 -5.49 20.68 -6.45
N LEU A 80 -5.76 20.30 -5.20
CA LEU A 80 -6.13 21.26 -4.14
C LEU A 80 -5.02 22.27 -3.82
N SER A 81 -3.76 21.89 -4.04
CA SER A 81 -2.60 22.76 -3.84
C SER A 81 -2.29 23.68 -5.03
N GLY A 82 -3.11 23.63 -6.09
CA GLY A 82 -2.93 24.44 -7.30
C GLY A 82 -1.73 24.05 -8.16
N ARG A 83 -1.19 22.84 -8.01
CA ARG A 83 -0.11 22.34 -8.86
C ARG A 83 -0.68 21.96 -10.23
N MET A 84 0.03 22.31 -11.30
CA MET A 84 -0.35 21.86 -12.65
C MET A 84 -0.31 20.34 -12.75
N PRO A 85 -1.35 19.69 -13.29
CA PRO A 85 -1.36 18.25 -13.49
C PRO A 85 -0.35 17.83 -14.56
N SER A 86 0.17 16.61 -14.42
CA SER A 86 1.05 15.96 -15.38
C SER A 86 0.26 15.05 -16.33
N ALA A 87 0.93 14.08 -16.96
CA ALA A 87 0.32 13.08 -17.83
C ALA A 87 -0.93 12.45 -17.18
N VAL A 88 -2.00 12.35 -17.97
CA VAL A 88 -3.27 11.69 -17.60
C VAL A 88 -3.94 12.29 -16.34
N GLY A 89 -3.50 13.47 -15.87
CA GLY A 89 -4.09 14.16 -14.72
C GLY A 89 -3.45 13.86 -13.37
N TYR A 90 -2.37 13.07 -13.33
CA TYR A 90 -1.65 12.76 -12.09
C TYR A 90 -0.81 13.94 -11.57
N GLN A 91 -0.41 13.87 -10.31
CA GLN A 91 0.50 14.85 -9.73
C GLN A 91 1.88 14.82 -10.41
N PRO A 92 2.55 15.98 -10.62
CA PRO A 92 3.89 16.01 -11.19
C PRO A 92 4.95 15.34 -10.30
N THR A 93 4.64 15.17 -9.01
CA THR A 93 5.50 14.52 -8.00
C THR A 93 5.30 13.01 -7.89
N LEU A 94 4.52 12.38 -8.79
CA LEU A 94 4.13 10.98 -8.70
C LEU A 94 5.34 10.04 -8.56
N GLY A 95 6.35 10.18 -9.43
CA GLY A 95 7.55 9.35 -9.40
C GLY A 95 8.31 9.47 -8.09
N THR A 96 8.52 10.70 -7.61
CA THR A 96 9.25 10.95 -6.35
C THR A 96 8.48 10.45 -5.12
N GLU A 97 7.17 10.65 -5.09
CA GLU A 97 6.31 10.21 -3.98
C GLU A 97 6.21 8.69 -3.93
N MET A 98 6.07 8.03 -5.09
CA MET A 98 6.08 6.58 -5.19
C MET A 98 7.45 6.02 -4.77
N GLY A 99 8.55 6.54 -5.32
CA GLY A 99 9.89 6.11 -4.94
C GLY A 99 10.16 6.29 -3.45
N SER A 100 9.76 7.41 -2.85
CA SER A 100 9.94 7.62 -1.41
C SER A 100 9.22 6.61 -0.52
N LEU A 101 8.12 6.01 -1.00
CA LEU A 101 7.40 4.95 -0.29
C LEU A 101 8.04 3.59 -0.58
N GLN A 102 8.27 3.28 -1.86
CA GLN A 102 8.72 1.96 -2.31
C GLN A 102 10.17 1.66 -1.90
N GLU A 103 11.08 2.63 -1.99
CA GLU A 103 12.51 2.41 -1.67
C GLU A 103 12.76 2.12 -0.19
N ARG A 104 11.83 2.50 0.68
CA ARG A 104 11.86 2.16 2.12
C ARG A 104 11.43 0.72 2.39
N ILE A 105 10.66 0.12 1.48
CA ILE A 105 10.26 -1.28 1.49
C ILE A 105 11.40 -2.09 0.89
N THR A 106 12.34 -2.46 1.75
CA THR A 106 13.51 -3.22 1.32
C THR A 106 14.05 -4.09 2.44
N SER A 107 14.94 -5.01 2.06
CA SER A 107 15.69 -5.83 2.99
C SER A 107 16.96 -5.11 3.42
N THR A 108 17.20 -5.08 4.72
CA THR A 108 18.43 -4.54 5.32
C THR A 108 19.29 -5.69 5.86
N LYS A 109 20.42 -5.36 6.48
CA LYS A 109 21.25 -6.38 7.16
C LYS A 109 20.63 -6.90 8.45
N GLU A 110 19.69 -6.15 9.02
CA GLU A 110 19.11 -6.43 10.34
C GLU A 110 17.73 -7.12 10.23
N GLY A 111 17.07 -7.06 9.09
CA GLY A 111 15.78 -7.72 8.84
C GLY A 111 15.24 -7.38 7.45
N SER A 112 14.04 -7.87 7.13
CA SER A 112 13.41 -7.64 5.82
C SER A 112 11.98 -7.13 5.94
N ILE A 113 11.56 -6.33 4.95
CA ILE A 113 10.14 -6.05 4.71
C ILE A 113 9.80 -6.69 3.37
N THR A 114 8.96 -7.72 3.41
CA THR A 114 8.34 -8.29 2.21
C THR A 114 6.98 -7.61 2.03
N SER A 115 6.77 -6.90 0.92
CA SER A 115 5.47 -6.26 0.67
C SER A 115 4.63 -7.01 -0.35
N ILE A 116 3.34 -7.16 -0.06
CA ILE A 116 2.32 -7.57 -1.02
C ILE A 116 1.39 -6.39 -1.24
N GLN A 117 1.37 -5.88 -2.47
CA GLN A 117 0.67 -4.64 -2.80
C GLN A 117 -0.38 -4.90 -3.87
N ALA A 118 -1.64 -4.58 -3.57
CA ALA A 118 -2.68 -4.61 -4.57
C ALA A 118 -2.53 -3.38 -5.48
N VAL A 119 -2.35 -3.60 -6.79
CA VAL A 119 -2.29 -2.55 -7.80
C VAL A 119 -3.57 -2.59 -8.62
N TYR A 120 -4.40 -1.55 -8.51
CA TYR A 120 -5.54 -1.38 -9.40
C TYR A 120 -5.08 -0.79 -10.73
N VAL A 121 -5.39 -1.47 -11.85
CA VAL A 121 -5.09 -1.00 -13.20
C VAL A 121 -6.34 -0.31 -13.77
N PRO A 122 -6.33 1.01 -13.99
CA PRO A 122 -7.47 1.72 -14.54
C PRO A 122 -7.70 1.28 -15.99
N ALA A 123 -8.96 0.97 -16.34
CA ALA A 123 -9.39 0.55 -17.68
C ALA A 123 -8.60 -0.64 -18.29
N ASP A 124 -7.97 -1.46 -17.45
CA ASP A 124 -7.07 -2.55 -17.86
C ASP A 124 -5.88 -2.06 -18.73
N ASP A 125 -5.51 -0.77 -18.64
CA ASP A 125 -4.39 -0.14 -19.34
C ASP A 125 -3.12 -0.10 -18.48
N LEU A 126 -2.16 -0.99 -18.79
CA LEU A 126 -0.86 -1.06 -18.12
C LEU A 126 0.07 0.11 -18.48
N THR A 127 -0.27 0.93 -19.47
CA THR A 127 0.52 2.09 -19.89
C THR A 127 0.17 3.36 -19.10
N ASP A 128 -0.86 3.31 -18.26
CA ASP A 128 -1.19 4.40 -17.36
C ASP A 128 0.00 4.73 -16.43
N PRO A 129 0.32 6.01 -16.18
CA PRO A 129 1.45 6.41 -15.35
C PRO A 129 1.45 5.81 -13.94
N ALA A 130 0.30 5.56 -13.32
CA ALA A 130 0.21 5.03 -11.96
C ALA A 130 0.71 3.57 -11.86
N PRO A 131 0.16 2.59 -12.62
CA PRO A 131 0.71 1.24 -12.65
C PRO A 131 2.12 1.23 -13.23
N ALA A 132 2.41 2.00 -14.29
CA ALA A 132 3.74 2.02 -14.90
C ALA A 132 4.84 2.44 -13.91
N THR A 133 4.60 3.48 -13.11
CA THR A 133 5.54 3.92 -12.06
C THR A 133 5.63 2.89 -10.94
N THR A 134 4.52 2.27 -10.55
CA THR A 134 4.51 1.27 -9.47
C THR A 134 5.28 0.01 -9.88
N PHE A 135 5.07 -0.49 -11.10
CA PHE A 135 5.73 -1.69 -11.60
C PHE A 135 7.24 -1.56 -11.70
N ALA A 136 7.76 -0.34 -11.90
CA ALA A 136 9.19 -0.10 -11.92
C ALA A 136 9.88 -0.41 -10.56
N HIS A 137 9.12 -0.48 -9.47
CA HIS A 137 9.62 -0.79 -8.12
C HIS A 137 9.24 -2.19 -7.61
N LEU A 138 8.49 -2.99 -8.37
CA LEU A 138 8.07 -4.32 -7.92
C LEU A 138 9.04 -5.41 -8.41
N ASP A 139 9.57 -6.21 -7.48
CA ASP A 139 10.45 -7.34 -7.80
C ASP A 139 9.71 -8.52 -8.46
N ALA A 140 8.43 -8.69 -8.14
CA ALA A 140 7.57 -9.73 -8.70
C ALA A 140 6.16 -9.21 -8.92
N THR A 141 5.54 -9.62 -10.03
CA THR A 141 4.18 -9.22 -10.40
C THR A 141 3.29 -10.44 -10.60
N THR A 142 2.21 -10.53 -9.82
CA THR A 142 1.15 -11.53 -10.02
C THR A 142 -0.08 -10.84 -10.59
N VAL A 143 -0.45 -11.17 -11.83
CA VAL A 143 -1.59 -10.53 -12.51
C VAL A 143 -2.83 -11.41 -12.37
N LEU A 144 -3.87 -10.89 -11.73
CA LEU A 144 -5.18 -11.53 -11.66
C LEU A 144 -6.00 -11.13 -12.89
N SER A 145 -6.28 -12.09 -13.77
CA SER A 145 -7.08 -11.85 -14.99
C SER A 145 -8.55 -12.20 -14.78
N ARG A 146 -9.45 -11.28 -15.13
CA ARG A 146 -10.90 -11.54 -15.11
C ARG A 146 -11.29 -12.71 -16.01
N GLY A 147 -10.62 -12.88 -17.15
CA GLY A 147 -10.89 -13.98 -18.08
C GLY A 147 -10.53 -15.36 -17.52
N LEU A 148 -9.60 -15.43 -16.55
CA LEU A 148 -9.29 -16.66 -15.81
C LEU A 148 -10.27 -16.85 -14.65
N ALA A 149 -10.58 -15.81 -13.88
CA ALA A 149 -11.54 -15.89 -12.78
C ALA A 149 -12.97 -16.25 -13.24
N ALA A 150 -13.35 -15.86 -14.47
CA ALA A 150 -14.63 -16.26 -15.06
C ALA A 150 -14.72 -17.77 -15.40
N LYS A 151 -13.60 -18.52 -15.29
CA LYS A 151 -13.55 -19.97 -15.54
C LYS A 151 -13.72 -20.82 -14.27
N GLY A 152 -13.75 -20.22 -13.08
CA GLY A 152 -13.90 -20.89 -11.77
C GLY A 152 -12.72 -20.61 -10.85
#